data_AF-A0A7V2XLN2-F1
#
_entry.id   AF-A0A7V2XLN2-F1
#
_cell.length_a   1.000
_cell.length_b   1.000
_cell.length_c   1.000
_cell.angle_alpha   90.00
_cell.angle_beta   90.00
_cell.angle_gamma   90.00
#
_symmetry.space_group_name_H-M   'P 1'
#
loop_
_entity.id
_entity.type
_entity.pdbx_description
1 polymer ?
#
loop_
_entity_poly.entity_id
_entity_poly.type
_entity_poly.pdbx_seq_one_letter_code
_entity_poly.pdbx_strand_id
1 'polypeptide(L)' 'KLRLMYEANPMGWIVEQAGGAATNGRQRILDIQPTELHQRVSVILGSKNEVERVTAYHLEASASR' A
#
# COMPACT_ATOMS: atom_id res chain seq x y z
N LYS A 1 8.71 8.10 -5.85
CA LYS A 1 7.89 6.87 -5.92
C LYS A 1 8.80 5.66 -5.73
N LEU A 2 8.38 4.72 -4.88
CA LEU A 2 9.12 3.51 -4.52
C LEU A 2 8.84 2.37 -5.53
N ARG A 3 9.63 1.30 -5.45
CA ARG A 3 9.60 0.09 -6.27
C ARG A 3 8.88 -1.04 -5.53
N LEU A 4 8.01 -1.75 -6.23
CA LEU A 4 7.18 -2.79 -5.64
C LEU A 4 8.03 -3.92 -5.05
N MET A 5 8.94 -4.48 -5.85
CA MET A 5 9.61 -5.74 -5.51
C MET A 5 10.60 -5.66 -4.34
N TYR A 6 11.38 -4.57 -4.26
CA TYR A 6 12.51 -4.48 -3.33
C TYR A 6 12.47 -3.26 -2.41
N GLU A 7 11.41 -2.45 -2.44
CA GLU A 7 11.19 -1.37 -1.47
C GLU A 7 9.82 -1.55 -0.77
N ALA A 8 8.72 -1.64 -1.54
CA ALA A 8 7.38 -1.70 -0.96
C ALA A 8 7.04 -3.07 -0.35
N ASN A 9 7.30 -4.18 -1.06
CA ASN A 9 6.98 -5.53 -0.57
C ASN A 9 7.74 -5.88 0.72
N PRO A 10 9.07 -5.67 0.82
CA PRO A 10 9.80 -5.96 2.06
C PRO A 10 9.30 -5.12 3.25
N MET A 11 9.09 -3.80 3.04
CA MET A 11 8.60 -2.91 4.10
C MET A 11 7.16 -3.23 4.50
N GLY A 12 6.29 -3.53 3.52
CA GLY A 12 4.91 -3.93 3.76
C GLY A 12 4.81 -5.19 4.60
N TRP A 13 5.64 -6.20 4.29
CA TRP A 13 5.70 -7.43 5.08
C TRP A 13 6.12 -7.17 6.53
N ILE A 14 7.19 -6.41 6.77
CA ILE A 14 7.64 -6.08 8.14
C ILE A 14 6.55 -5.35 8.93
N VAL A 15 5.93 -4.34 8.33
CA VAL A 15 4.90 -3.52 8.98
C VAL A 15 3.68 -4.34 9.33
N GLU A 16 3.23 -5.21 8.43
CA GLU A 16 2.08 -6.08 8.69
C GLU A 16 2.37 -7.14 9.76
N GLN A 17 3.58 -7.71 9.80
CA GLN A 17 3.99 -8.59 10.89
C GLN A 17 4.03 -7.86 12.25
N ALA A 18 4.29 -6.55 12.25
CA ALA A 18 4.21 -5.70 13.44
C ALA A 18 2.77 -5.25 13.80
N GLY A 19 1.75 -5.77 13.12
CA GLY A 19 0.34 -5.42 13.35
C GLY A 19 -0.12 -4.12 12.68
N GLY A 20 0.72 -3.51 11.84
CA GLY A 20 0.36 -2.38 10.99
C GLY A 20 -0.35 -2.80 9.71
N ALA A 21 -0.46 -1.87 8.77
CA ALA A 21 -1.00 -2.13 7.43
C ALA A 21 -0.16 -1.45 6.35
N ALA A 22 -0.23 -1.94 5.11
CA ALA A 22 0.42 -1.36 3.95
C ALA A 22 -0.48 -1.43 2.70
N THR A 23 -0.69 -0.29 2.05
CA THR A 23 -1.59 -0.13 0.88
C THR A 23 -0.98 0.81 -0.16
N ASN A 24 -1.40 0.70 -1.42
CA ASN A 24 -1.13 1.72 -2.43
C ASN A 24 -2.18 2.85 -2.47
N GLY A 25 -3.11 2.85 -1.51
CA GLY A 25 -4.26 3.73 -1.41
C GLY A 25 -5.56 3.09 -1.91
N ARG A 26 -5.50 1.91 -2.54
CA ARG A 26 -6.67 1.16 -3.03
C ARG A 26 -6.58 -0.33 -2.76
N GLN A 27 -5.38 -0.89 -2.85
CA GLN A 27 -5.10 -2.32 -2.69
C GLN A 27 -3.93 -2.51 -1.74
N ARG A 28 -3.99 -3.57 -0.93
CA ARG A 28 -2.90 -3.99 -0.04
C ARG A 28 -1.63 -4.27 -0.84
N ILE A 29 -0.48 -3.80 -0.34
CA ILE A 29 0.80 -3.89 -1.06
C ILE A 29 1.16 -5.33 -1.43
N LEU A 30 1.04 -6.27 -0.49
CA LEU A 30 1.43 -7.67 -0.70
C LEU A 30 0.51 -8.45 -1.64
N ASP A 31 -0.66 -7.91 -1.98
CA ASP A 31 -1.60 -8.54 -2.90
C ASP A 31 -1.40 -8.04 -4.35
N ILE A 32 -0.53 -7.06 -4.58
CA ILE A 32 -0.28 -6.50 -5.92
C ILE A 32 0.57 -7.48 -6.72
N GLN A 33 -0.01 -8.08 -7.76
CA GLN A 33 0.74 -8.86 -8.73
C GLN A 33 1.66 -7.93 -9.54
N PRO A 34 3.00 -8.11 -9.49
CA PRO A 34 3.92 -7.31 -10.28
C PRO A 34 3.78 -7.58 -11.79
N THR A 35 3.84 -6.53 -12.61
CA THR A 35 3.85 -6.60 -14.08
C THR A 35 5.25 -6.46 -14.67
N GLU A 36 6.20 -5.89 -13.91
CA GLU A 36 7.59 -5.69 -14.30
C GLU A 36 8.52 -5.66 -13.07
N LEU A 37 9.80 -5.95 -13.25
CA LEU A 37 10.78 -6.03 -12.14
C LEU A 37 10.94 -4.70 -11.39
N HIS A 38 10.91 -3.58 -12.12
CA HIS A 38 11.12 -2.23 -11.57
C HIS A 38 9.84 -1.42 -11.42
N GLN A 39 8.70 -2.11 -11.24
CA GLN A 39 7.39 -1.47 -11.13
C GLN A 39 7.37 -0.43 -10.02
N ARG A 40 6.95 0.78 -10.35
CA ARG A 40 6.74 1.85 -9.37
C ARG A 40 5.37 1.74 -8.72
N VAL A 41 5.30 2.01 -7.43
CA VAL A 41 4.05 1.96 -6.67
C VAL A 41 3.96 3.12 -5.67
N SER A 42 2.74 3.60 -5.42
CA SER A 42 2.45 4.49 -4.28
C SER A 42 2.41 3.64 -3.01
N VAL A 43 2.83 4.18 -1.87
CA VAL A 43 2.90 3.43 -0.63
C VAL A 43 2.39 4.28 0.52
N ILE A 44 1.47 3.72 1.29
CA ILE A 44 1.00 4.20 2.59
C ILE A 44 1.16 3.00 3.53
N LEU A 45 1.96 3.15 4.58
CA LEU A 45 2.20 2.10 5.56
C LEU A 45 2.37 2.68 6.96
N GLY A 46 2.04 1.91 7.99
CA GLY A 46 2.15 2.34 9.38
C GLY A 46 1.04 1.77 10.27
N SER A 47 0.60 2.57 11.26
CA SER A 47 -0.49 2.20 12.16
C SER A 47 -1.75 1.86 11.37
N LYS A 48 -2.32 0.69 11.64
CA LYS A 48 -3.45 0.12 10.90
C LYS A 48 -4.60 1.12 10.74
N ASN A 49 -5.04 1.74 11.84
CA ASN A 49 -6.17 2.67 11.83
C ASN A 49 -5.92 3.92 10.96
N GLU A 50 -4.67 4.41 10.94
CA GLU A 50 -4.30 5.57 10.12
C GLU A 50 -4.26 5.22 8.63
N VAL A 51 -3.71 4.04 8.31
CA VAL A 51 -3.65 3.54 6.94
C VAL A 51 -5.06 3.29 6.39
N GLU A 52 -5.95 2.70 7.19
CA GLU A 52 -7.36 2.47 6.83
C GLU A 52 -8.10 3.79 6.60
N ARG A 53 -7.92 4.77 7.49
CA ARG A 53 -8.51 6.11 7.34
C ARG A 53 -8.09 6.80 6.03
N VAL A 54 -6.80 6.81 5.72
CA VAL A 54 -6.30 7.40 4.48
C VAL A 54 -6.80 6.63 3.24
N THR A 55 -6.91 5.30 3.35
CA THR A 55 -7.47 4.46 2.27
C THR A 55 -8.92 4.82 1.99
N ALA A 56 -9.74 5.04 3.02
CA ALA A 56 -11.14 5.45 2.86
C ALA A 56 -11.27 6.75 2.04
N TYR A 57 -10.47 7.78 2.35
CA TYR A 57 -10.47 9.03 1.57
C TYR A 57 -10.13 8.81 0.09
N HIS A 58 -9.21 7.89 -0.23
CA HIS A 58 -8.86 7.58 -1.62
C HIS A 58 -10.00 6.86 -2.34
N LEU A 59 -10.71 5.96 -1.66
CA LEU A 59 -11.86 5.24 -2.22
C LEU A 59 -13.06 6.18 -2.44
N GLU A 60 -13.40 7.01 -1.46
CA GLU A 60 -14.45 8.03 -1.57
C GLU A 60 -14.19 9.01 -2.71
N ALA A 61 -12.97 9.57 -2.78
CA ALA A 61 -12.58 10.49 -3.85
C ALA A 61 -12.55 9.84 -5.25
N SER A 62 -12.52 8.52 -5.33
CA SER A 62 -12.59 7.77 -6.58
C SER A 62 -14.03 7.45 -6.99
N ALA A 63 -14.96 7.32 -6.03
CA ALA A 63 -16.37 7.08 -6.27
C ALA A 63 -17.14 8.34 -6.70
N SER A 64 -16.66 9.52 -6.29
CA SER A 64 -17.26 10.82 -6.65
C SER A 64 -16.83 11.35 -8.02
N ARG A 65 -16.12 10.56 -8.83
CA ARG A 65 -15.73 10.88 -10.22
C ARG A 65 -16.46 9.98 -11.19
#